data_AF-A0A4R3TKA8-F1
#
_entry.id   AF-A0A4R3TKA8-F1
#
_cell.length_a   1.000
_cell.length_b   1.000
_cell.length_c   1.000
_cell.angle_alpha   90.00
_cell.angle_beta   90.00
_cell.angle_gamma   90.00
#
_symmetry.space_group_name_H-M   'P 1'
#
loop_
_entity.id
_entity.type
_entity.pdbx_description
1 polymer ?
#
loop_
_entity_poly.entity_id
_entity_poly.type
_entity_poly.pdbx_seq_one_letter_code
_entity_poly.pdbx_strand_id
1 'polypeptide(L)'
;MEISKYDIYAYQIMHYLITAYQYQVVRVDQYKEDLWLANPKQEQYPVIRISSQRMEKVDENIAYLRNVHRKILDMIHREGHLLLLNTCPDCFLLDNPFIKQIRVGPHSVSDIMILQTFRNLAEVVHDVEDPKEEMARLARSIEETQILQQKKFIAKVKRSLRPDITITVMAFCVLYALVNYIISMATKGSIASWIAAGAYYKMNVVAAHEYWRLLSAGFLHADIIVLLFSMYALYQIGKLCEPLFTKGQYLAVLIGSIFTGYVCMLIGNGNAIAYGISSGIWGISGAYIASVFGNGSYHLPMIRYMVLKVLLFDIFVWLLPGMSFLGNLGGMVFGMVITMSFVKNKKWPKLRTHAKAATSLLFVSLCVLGLSIQTVTPLQPEMDQEIIQIFTHTPMDGYARYLKSCYNKQYRLE
;
A
#
# COMPACT_ATOMS: atom_id res chain seq x y z
N MET A 1 27.89 -36.83 -20.89
CA MET A 1 26.53 -37.21 -21.30
C MET A 1 26.37 -36.74 -22.73
N GLU A 2 26.22 -37.66 -23.68
CA GLU A 2 25.83 -37.29 -25.05
C GLU A 2 24.40 -36.73 -24.98
N ILE A 3 24.21 -35.49 -25.41
CA ILE A 3 22.89 -34.86 -25.45
C ILE A 3 22.12 -35.55 -26.58
N SER A 4 21.01 -36.19 -26.26
CA SER A 4 20.16 -36.81 -27.27
C SER A 4 19.43 -35.73 -28.07
N LYS A 5 19.16 -35.98 -29.35
CA LYS A 5 18.30 -35.10 -30.16
C LYS A 5 16.92 -34.85 -29.52
N TYR A 6 16.41 -35.83 -28.78
CA TYR A 6 15.14 -35.74 -28.07
C TYR A 6 15.18 -34.80 -26.87
N ASP A 7 16.35 -34.61 -26.25
CA ASP A 7 16.56 -33.64 -25.18
C ASP A 7 16.47 -32.21 -25.73
N ILE A 8 17.04 -31.97 -26.92
CA ILE A 8 16.96 -30.68 -27.61
C ILE A 8 15.49 -30.34 -27.89
N TYR A 9 14.73 -31.29 -28.46
CA TYR A 9 13.31 -31.10 -28.71
C TYR A 9 12.53 -30.79 -27.43
N ALA A 10 12.87 -31.46 -26.32
CA ALA A 10 12.24 -31.19 -25.03
C ALA A 10 12.53 -29.76 -24.56
N TYR A 11 13.75 -29.26 -24.76
CA TYR A 11 14.13 -27.87 -24.47
C TYR A 11 13.45 -26.86 -25.42
N GLN A 12 13.26 -27.18 -26.71
CA GLN A 12 12.52 -26.34 -27.66
C GLN A 12 11.05 -26.20 -27.22
N ILE A 13 10.39 -27.30 -26.84
CA ILE A 13 9.03 -27.29 -26.29
C ILE A 13 8.97 -26.49 -24.98
N MET A 14 9.94 -26.69 -24.09
CA MET A 14 10.03 -25.95 -22.82
C MET A 14 10.15 -24.44 -23.07
N HIS A 15 11.05 -24.02 -23.97
CA HIS A 15 11.23 -22.62 -24.36
C HIS A 15 9.93 -22.03 -24.89
N TYR A 16 9.25 -22.72 -25.81
CA TYR A 16 7.96 -22.30 -26.36
C TYR A 16 6.88 -22.14 -25.26
N LEU A 17 6.73 -23.10 -24.36
CA LEU A 17 5.74 -23.03 -23.28
C LEU A 17 6.03 -21.88 -22.30
N ILE A 18 7.30 -21.62 -21.99
CA ILE A 18 7.69 -20.53 -21.08
C ILE A 18 7.49 -19.16 -21.74
N THR A 19 7.88 -19.01 -23.01
CA THR A 19 7.86 -17.72 -23.71
C THR A 19 6.46 -17.35 -24.22
N ALA A 20 5.76 -18.26 -24.89
CA ALA A 20 4.44 -17.99 -25.46
C ALA A 20 3.30 -18.15 -24.44
N TYR A 21 3.42 -19.11 -23.51
CA TYR A 21 2.34 -19.46 -22.58
C TYR A 21 2.64 -19.13 -21.12
N GLN A 22 3.79 -18.54 -20.79
CA GLN A 22 4.15 -18.11 -19.43
C GLN A 22 4.19 -19.24 -18.39
N TYR A 23 4.57 -20.46 -18.78
CA TYR A 23 4.84 -21.53 -17.82
C TYR A 23 6.10 -21.25 -17.00
N GLN A 24 6.17 -21.86 -15.82
CA GLN A 24 7.31 -21.79 -14.91
C GLN A 24 7.87 -23.20 -14.67
N VAL A 25 9.20 -23.31 -14.63
CA VAL A 25 9.88 -24.58 -14.36
C VAL A 25 9.74 -24.95 -12.88
N VAL A 26 9.28 -26.17 -12.63
CA VAL A 26 9.21 -26.77 -11.29
C VAL A 26 10.31 -27.80 -11.19
N ARG A 27 11.24 -27.62 -10.25
CA ARG A 27 12.30 -28.60 -9.99
C ARG A 27 11.80 -29.70 -9.07
N VAL A 28 12.01 -30.96 -9.46
CA VAL A 28 11.65 -32.14 -8.66
C VAL A 28 12.93 -32.91 -8.33
N ASP A 29 13.26 -32.99 -7.04
CA ASP A 29 14.56 -33.54 -6.59
C ASP A 29 14.74 -35.03 -6.87
N GLN A 30 13.64 -35.79 -6.93
CA GLN A 30 13.66 -37.24 -7.11
C GLN A 30 14.19 -37.67 -8.48
N TYR A 31 13.95 -36.87 -9.53
CA TYR A 31 14.45 -37.13 -10.89
C TYR A 31 14.90 -35.81 -11.50
N LYS A 32 16.21 -35.54 -11.50
CA LYS A 32 16.76 -34.24 -11.94
C LYS A 32 16.58 -33.96 -13.43
N GLU A 33 16.34 -34.99 -14.23
CA GLU A 33 16.13 -34.87 -15.69
C GLU A 33 14.66 -34.63 -16.06
N ASP A 34 13.75 -34.69 -15.09
CA ASP A 34 12.33 -34.47 -15.32
C ASP A 34 12.00 -32.99 -15.47
N LEU A 35 11.51 -32.60 -16.65
CA LEU A 35 11.10 -31.23 -16.93
C LEU A 35 9.62 -31.03 -16.60
N TRP A 36 9.35 -30.48 -15.41
CA TRP A 36 8.01 -30.11 -14.99
C TRP A 36 7.76 -28.62 -15.16
N LEU A 37 6.58 -28.28 -15.67
CA LEU A 37 6.12 -26.92 -15.92
C LEU A 37 4.76 -26.69 -15.27
N ALA A 38 4.58 -25.52 -14.66
CA ALA A 38 3.32 -25.12 -14.06
C ALA A 38 2.88 -23.73 -14.50
N ASN A 39 1.58 -23.54 -14.70
CA ASN A 39 0.97 -22.25 -14.97
C ASN A 39 -0.41 -22.13 -14.31
N PRO A 40 -0.55 -21.35 -13.21
CA PRO A 40 -1.83 -21.19 -12.50
C PRO A 40 -2.91 -20.46 -13.32
N LYS A 41 -2.54 -19.82 -14.44
CA LYS A 41 -3.49 -19.13 -15.32
C LYS A 41 -4.07 -20.04 -16.41
N GLN A 42 -3.43 -21.17 -16.70
CA GLN A 42 -3.94 -22.07 -17.73
C GLN A 42 -4.98 -23.00 -17.11
N GLU A 43 -6.18 -23.04 -17.69
CA GLU A 43 -7.30 -23.78 -17.13
C GLU A 43 -7.29 -25.27 -17.52
N GLN A 44 -6.94 -25.58 -18.77
CA GLN A 44 -7.05 -26.94 -19.28
C GLN A 44 -5.91 -27.87 -18.85
N TYR A 45 -4.67 -27.37 -18.92
CA TYR A 45 -3.45 -28.11 -18.56
C TYR A 45 -2.55 -27.25 -17.68
N PRO A 46 -2.91 -27.00 -16.41
CA PRO A 46 -2.11 -26.17 -15.51
C PRO A 46 -0.72 -26.77 -15.20
N VAL A 47 -0.54 -28.08 -15.39
CA VAL A 47 0.72 -28.79 -15.18
C VAL A 47 1.07 -29.61 -16.42
N ILE A 48 2.30 -29.44 -16.89
CA ILE A 48 2.85 -30.16 -18.04
C ILE A 48 4.16 -30.81 -17.62
N ARG A 49 4.37 -32.07 -18.02
CA ARG A 49 5.66 -32.73 -17.96
C ARG A 49 6.17 -32.97 -19.38
N ILE A 50 7.43 -32.64 -19.62
CA ILE A 50 8.12 -32.94 -20.87
C ILE A 50 9.09 -34.09 -20.61
N SER A 51 9.09 -35.11 -21.46
CA SER A 51 9.99 -36.25 -21.35
C SER A 51 10.67 -36.57 -22.68
N SER A 52 11.98 -36.75 -22.63
CA SER A 52 12.84 -37.16 -23.74
C SER A 52 13.30 -38.62 -23.66
N GLN A 53 13.06 -39.29 -22.53
CA GLN A 53 13.54 -40.64 -22.26
C GLN A 53 12.60 -41.73 -22.79
N ARG A 54 13.18 -42.91 -23.08
CA ARG A 54 12.40 -44.15 -23.27
C ARG A 54 11.89 -44.61 -21.90
N MET A 55 10.58 -44.66 -21.68
CA MET A 55 10.01 -45.17 -20.43
C MET A 55 10.16 -46.70 -20.36
N GLU A 56 11.10 -47.20 -19.56
CA GLU A 56 11.39 -48.64 -19.45
C GLU A 56 10.50 -49.40 -18.43
N LYS A 57 9.78 -48.73 -17.52
CA LYS A 57 8.82 -49.37 -16.58
C LYS A 57 7.56 -48.52 -16.36
N VAL A 58 6.37 -49.12 -16.54
CA VAL A 58 5.09 -48.40 -16.66
C VAL A 58 4.40 -48.18 -15.30
N ASP A 59 4.36 -49.17 -14.41
CA ASP A 59 3.51 -49.12 -13.20
C ASP A 59 4.08 -48.28 -12.03
N GLU A 60 5.39 -48.34 -11.77
CA GLU A 60 6.03 -47.52 -10.72
C GLU A 60 5.99 -46.01 -11.08
N ASN A 61 5.88 -45.68 -12.36
CA ASN A 61 5.91 -44.30 -12.85
C ASN A 61 4.55 -43.58 -12.74
N ILE A 62 3.40 -44.28 -12.82
CA ILE A 62 2.08 -43.61 -12.75
C ILE A 62 1.81 -43.06 -11.34
N ALA A 63 2.15 -43.83 -10.30
CA ALA A 63 1.98 -43.40 -8.91
C ALA A 63 2.86 -42.17 -8.61
N TYR A 64 4.11 -42.19 -9.07
CA TYR A 64 5.02 -41.05 -9.00
C TYR A 64 4.44 -39.82 -9.73
N LEU A 65 4.04 -39.97 -10.99
CA LEU A 65 3.47 -38.88 -11.80
C LEU A 65 2.25 -38.26 -11.13
N ARG A 66 1.35 -39.08 -10.59
CA ARG A 66 0.16 -38.62 -9.88
C ARG A 66 0.52 -37.84 -8.62
N ASN A 67 1.50 -38.33 -7.84
CA ASN A 67 1.91 -37.67 -6.60
C ASN A 67 2.56 -36.31 -6.87
N VAL A 68 3.46 -36.23 -7.85
CA VAL A 68 4.08 -34.96 -8.24
C VAL A 68 3.04 -34.01 -8.81
N HIS A 69 2.20 -34.48 -9.73
CA HIS A 69 1.13 -33.68 -10.32
C HIS A 69 0.19 -33.10 -9.25
N ARG A 70 -0.27 -33.92 -8.30
CA ARG A 70 -1.15 -33.48 -7.20
C ARG A 70 -0.46 -32.43 -6.33
N LYS A 71 0.80 -32.64 -5.95
CA LYS A 71 1.56 -31.66 -5.16
C LYS A 71 1.73 -30.32 -5.90
N ILE A 72 1.99 -30.36 -7.20
CA ILE A 72 2.12 -29.13 -8.00
C ILE A 72 0.76 -28.41 -8.07
N LEU A 73 -0.33 -29.14 -8.34
CA LEU A 73 -1.69 -28.61 -8.35
C LEU A 73 -2.08 -27.96 -7.02
N ASP A 74 -1.78 -28.62 -5.90
CA ASP A 74 -2.01 -28.09 -4.55
C ASP A 74 -1.22 -26.80 -4.32
N MET A 75 0.06 -26.77 -4.72
CA MET A 75 0.91 -25.57 -4.59
C MET A 75 0.36 -24.37 -5.38
N ILE A 76 -0.15 -24.61 -6.59
CA ILE A 76 -0.70 -23.55 -7.45
C ILE A 76 -2.21 -23.32 -7.22
N HIS A 77 -2.83 -24.06 -6.30
CA HIS A 77 -4.26 -24.01 -5.96
C HIS A 77 -5.18 -24.17 -7.18
N ARG A 78 -4.92 -25.18 -8.01
CA ARG A 78 -5.71 -25.50 -9.21
C ARG A 78 -6.06 -26.98 -9.29
N GLU A 79 -7.03 -27.28 -10.15
CA GLU A 79 -7.35 -28.63 -10.60
C GLU A 79 -7.16 -28.70 -12.12
N GLY A 80 -6.86 -29.89 -12.65
CA GLY A 80 -6.69 -30.08 -14.08
C GLY A 80 -6.11 -31.45 -14.43
N HIS A 81 -6.05 -31.74 -15.73
CA HIS A 81 -5.43 -32.97 -16.24
C HIS A 81 -3.92 -32.79 -16.41
N LEU A 82 -3.16 -33.86 -16.17
CA LEU A 82 -1.72 -33.87 -16.47
C LEU A 82 -1.52 -34.02 -17.96
N LEU A 83 -0.78 -33.09 -18.57
CA LEU A 83 -0.32 -33.22 -19.95
C LEU A 83 1.12 -33.73 -19.98
N LEU A 84 1.34 -34.87 -20.63
CA LEU A 84 2.66 -35.44 -20.86
C LEU A 84 3.06 -35.23 -22.32
N LEU A 85 4.08 -34.40 -22.57
CA LEU A 85 4.65 -34.17 -23.89
C LEU A 85 5.91 -35.03 -24.06
N ASN A 86 5.88 -35.98 -24.98
CA ASN A 86 7.02 -36.86 -25.25
C ASN A 86 7.65 -36.55 -26.61
N THR A 87 8.97 -36.46 -26.63
CA THR A 87 9.74 -36.22 -27.85
C THR A 87 10.33 -37.49 -28.45
N CYS A 88 10.39 -38.58 -27.68
CA CYS A 88 10.84 -39.89 -28.16
C CYS A 88 9.71 -40.64 -28.90
N PRO A 89 9.92 -41.12 -30.14
CA PRO A 89 8.89 -41.83 -30.91
C PRO A 89 8.51 -43.19 -30.32
N ASP A 90 9.48 -43.87 -29.69
CA ASP A 90 9.33 -45.21 -29.09
C ASP A 90 8.71 -45.19 -27.67
N CYS A 91 8.10 -44.08 -27.26
CA CYS A 91 7.49 -43.95 -25.95
C CYS A 91 6.22 -44.82 -25.87
N PHE A 92 6.09 -45.61 -24.78
CA PHE A 92 4.89 -46.38 -24.49
C PHE A 92 3.69 -45.45 -24.26
N LEU A 93 2.54 -45.79 -24.85
CA LEU A 93 1.29 -45.06 -24.64
C LEU A 93 0.63 -45.52 -23.34
N LEU A 94 0.52 -44.62 -22.38
CA LEU A 94 -0.21 -44.81 -21.14
C LEU A 94 -1.70 -44.62 -21.44
N ASP A 95 -2.49 -45.69 -21.33
CA ASP A 95 -3.95 -45.59 -21.34
C ASP A 95 -4.43 -45.21 -19.93
N ASN A 96 -4.58 -43.91 -19.68
CA ASN A 96 -5.03 -43.41 -18.39
C ASN A 96 -5.96 -42.20 -18.54
N PRO A 97 -7.17 -42.21 -17.94
CA PRO A 97 -8.12 -41.11 -18.09
C PRO A 97 -7.67 -39.78 -17.46
N PHE A 98 -6.68 -39.81 -16.56
CA PHE A 98 -6.17 -38.62 -15.87
C PHE A 98 -4.92 -38.01 -16.53
N ILE A 99 -4.24 -38.76 -17.41
CA ILE A 99 -2.99 -38.36 -18.04
C ILE A 99 -3.21 -38.29 -19.54
N LYS A 100 -3.18 -37.07 -20.10
CA LYS A 100 -3.19 -36.90 -21.55
C LYS A 100 -1.76 -36.96 -22.06
N GLN A 101 -1.44 -37.97 -22.85
CA GLN A 101 -0.11 -38.14 -23.43
C GLN A 101 -0.10 -37.75 -24.90
N ILE A 102 0.87 -36.93 -25.29
CA ILE A 102 1.02 -36.44 -26.66
C ILE A 102 2.48 -36.59 -27.09
N ARG A 103 2.69 -37.29 -28.19
CA ARG A 103 3.96 -37.32 -28.90
C ARG A 103 4.09 -36.10 -29.81
N VAL A 104 5.23 -35.43 -29.72
CA VAL A 104 5.60 -34.27 -30.53
C VAL A 104 6.95 -34.55 -31.18
N GLY A 105 6.97 -34.58 -32.50
CA GLY A 105 8.19 -34.70 -33.30
C GLY A 105 8.29 -33.54 -34.29
N PRO A 106 9.33 -33.54 -35.15
CA PRO A 106 9.48 -32.53 -36.19
C PRO A 106 8.22 -32.48 -37.06
N HIS A 107 7.57 -31.31 -37.10
CA HIS A 107 6.33 -31.07 -37.86
C HIS A 107 5.19 -32.06 -37.62
N SER A 108 5.18 -32.76 -36.48
CA SER A 108 4.21 -33.83 -36.21
C SER A 108 3.76 -33.85 -34.76
N VAL A 109 2.45 -34.02 -34.56
CA VAL A 109 1.84 -34.14 -33.23
C VAL A 109 0.79 -35.24 -33.28
N SER A 110 0.83 -36.14 -32.31
CA SER A 110 -0.09 -37.30 -32.26
C SER A 110 -1.57 -36.97 -32.06
N ASP A 111 -1.88 -35.90 -31.33
CA ASP A 111 -3.26 -35.42 -31.13
C ASP A 111 -3.38 -33.96 -31.59
N ILE A 112 -4.04 -33.76 -32.73
CA ILE A 112 -4.22 -32.45 -33.37
C ILE A 112 -5.07 -31.51 -32.50
N MET A 113 -5.95 -32.05 -31.64
CA MET A 113 -6.80 -31.22 -30.77
C MET A 113 -5.99 -30.35 -29.81
N ILE A 114 -4.75 -30.75 -29.50
CA ILE A 114 -3.88 -29.95 -28.65
C ILE A 114 -3.51 -28.60 -29.28
N LEU A 115 -3.55 -28.49 -30.61
CA LEU A 115 -3.23 -27.24 -31.32
C LEU A 115 -4.27 -26.15 -31.08
N GLN A 116 -5.47 -26.52 -30.60
CA GLN A 116 -6.46 -25.55 -30.12
C GLN A 116 -5.98 -24.83 -28.85
N THR A 117 -5.26 -25.54 -27.98
CA THR A 117 -4.69 -25.02 -26.74
C THR A 117 -3.29 -24.41 -26.96
N PHE A 118 -2.42 -25.12 -27.68
CA PHE A 118 -1.03 -24.78 -27.97
C PHE A 118 -0.81 -24.60 -29.48
N ARG A 119 -1.03 -23.38 -29.97
CA ARG A 119 -0.95 -23.04 -31.41
C ARG A 119 0.48 -23.16 -31.92
N ASN A 120 0.66 -23.78 -33.08
CA ASN A 120 1.94 -24.01 -33.73
C ASN A 120 2.89 -24.95 -32.96
N LEU A 121 2.40 -25.73 -31.98
CA LEU A 121 3.24 -26.69 -31.24
C LEU A 121 3.97 -27.67 -32.19
N ALA A 122 3.36 -28.04 -33.31
CA ALA A 122 3.96 -28.91 -34.33
C ALA A 122 5.21 -28.30 -35.00
N GLU A 123 5.30 -26.97 -35.10
CA GLU A 123 6.41 -26.27 -35.78
C GLU A 123 7.57 -25.96 -34.83
N VAL A 124 7.38 -26.11 -33.52
CA VAL A 124 8.38 -25.78 -32.49
C VAL A 124 9.57 -26.72 -32.58
N VAL A 125 9.31 -28.01 -32.80
CA VAL A 125 10.33 -29.05 -32.82
C VAL A 125 10.93 -29.16 -34.21
N HIS A 126 12.26 -29.06 -34.30
CA HIS A 126 13.01 -29.14 -35.54
C HIS A 126 14.42 -29.68 -35.31
N ASP A 127 15.00 -30.27 -36.35
CA ASP A 127 16.38 -30.76 -36.34
C ASP A 127 17.38 -29.60 -36.34
N VAL A 128 18.51 -29.80 -35.67
CA VAL A 128 19.53 -28.79 -35.42
C VAL A 128 20.90 -29.34 -35.78
N GLU A 129 21.71 -28.54 -36.47
CA GLU A 129 23.08 -28.89 -36.86
C GLU A 129 24.05 -28.93 -35.67
N ASP A 130 24.00 -27.92 -34.77
CA ASP A 130 24.75 -27.88 -33.50
C ASP A 130 23.83 -27.95 -32.27
N PRO A 131 23.67 -29.14 -31.66
CA PRO A 131 22.94 -29.34 -30.42
C PRO A 131 23.38 -28.47 -29.24
N LYS A 132 24.68 -28.22 -29.10
CA LYS A 132 25.23 -27.53 -27.93
C LYS A 132 24.93 -26.03 -28.02
N GLU A 133 25.08 -25.46 -29.20
CA GLU A 133 24.80 -24.04 -29.43
C GLU A 133 23.31 -23.73 -29.22
N GLU A 134 22.41 -24.53 -29.80
CA GLU A 134 20.97 -24.30 -29.66
C GLU A 134 20.51 -24.51 -28.22
N MET A 135 21.00 -25.53 -27.52
CA MET A 135 20.68 -25.70 -26.09
C MET A 135 21.14 -24.51 -25.25
N ALA A 136 22.33 -23.97 -25.51
CA ALA A 136 22.84 -22.77 -24.83
C ALA A 136 22.02 -21.52 -25.16
N ARG A 137 21.51 -21.40 -26.40
CA ARG A 137 20.61 -20.31 -26.81
C ARG A 137 19.25 -20.41 -26.11
N LEU A 138 18.63 -21.59 -26.10
CA LEU A 138 17.35 -21.85 -25.45
C LEU A 138 17.44 -21.59 -23.93
N ALA A 139 18.49 -22.10 -23.28
CA ALA A 139 18.72 -21.90 -21.85
C ALA A 139 18.83 -20.41 -21.49
N ARG A 140 19.62 -19.62 -22.25
CA ARG A 140 19.72 -18.17 -22.07
C ARG A 140 18.38 -17.47 -22.23
N SER A 141 17.63 -17.79 -23.28
CA SER A 141 16.32 -17.17 -23.54
C SER A 141 15.28 -17.50 -22.46
N ILE A 142 15.28 -18.72 -21.94
CA ILE A 142 14.43 -19.14 -20.82
C ILE A 142 14.78 -18.35 -19.56
N GLU A 143 16.06 -18.26 -19.22
CA GLU A 143 16.55 -17.53 -18.04
C GLU A 143 16.17 -16.04 -18.13
N GLU A 144 16.43 -15.39 -19.26
CA GLU A 144 16.03 -14.00 -19.51
C GLU A 144 14.53 -13.79 -19.33
N THR A 145 13.72 -14.71 -19.87
CA THR A 145 12.26 -14.63 -19.77
C THR A 145 11.80 -14.77 -18.32
N GLN A 146 12.36 -15.71 -17.56
CA GLN A 146 12.02 -15.91 -16.14
C GLN A 146 12.42 -14.70 -15.29
N ILE A 147 13.61 -14.14 -15.50
CA ILE A 147 14.06 -12.91 -14.84
C ILE A 147 13.10 -11.76 -15.15
N LEU A 148 12.66 -11.62 -16.40
CA LEU A 148 11.76 -10.55 -16.82
C LEU A 148 10.35 -10.71 -16.23
N GLN A 149 9.85 -11.94 -16.14
CA GLN A 149 8.59 -12.26 -15.44
C GLN A 149 8.69 -11.94 -13.94
N GLN A 150 9.79 -12.31 -13.28
CA GLN A 150 10.03 -12.01 -11.87
C GLN A 150 10.11 -10.49 -11.62
N LYS A 151 10.85 -9.75 -12.47
CA LYS A 151 10.91 -8.28 -12.42
C LYS A 151 9.54 -7.64 -12.58
N LYS A 152 8.73 -8.12 -13.54
CA LYS A 152 7.34 -7.65 -13.73
C LYS A 152 6.47 -7.92 -12.50
N PHE A 153 6.59 -9.09 -11.90
CA PHE A 153 5.87 -9.44 -10.66
C PHE A 153 6.24 -8.51 -9.51
N ILE A 154 7.55 -8.34 -9.25
CA ILE A 154 8.05 -7.45 -8.19
C ILE A 154 7.60 -6.01 -8.44
N ALA A 155 7.69 -5.52 -9.69
CA ALA A 155 7.23 -4.18 -10.05
C ALA A 155 5.73 -3.99 -9.82
N LYS A 156 4.91 -5.01 -10.15
CA LYS A 156 3.46 -5.00 -9.89
C LYS A 156 3.15 -4.95 -8.40
N VAL A 157 3.82 -5.78 -7.59
CA VAL A 157 3.66 -5.79 -6.12
C VAL A 157 4.09 -4.43 -5.54
N LYS A 158 5.26 -3.92 -5.92
CA LYS A 158 5.76 -2.61 -5.47
C LYS A 158 4.81 -1.46 -5.84
N ARG A 159 4.20 -1.49 -7.02
CA ARG A 159 3.20 -0.51 -7.44
C ARG A 159 1.93 -0.59 -6.61
N SER A 160 1.46 -1.79 -6.28
CA SER A 160 0.26 -1.96 -5.44
C SER A 160 0.47 -1.53 -3.98
N LEU A 161 1.73 -1.54 -3.52
CA LEU A 161 2.12 -1.15 -2.17
C LEU A 161 2.55 0.33 -2.08
N ARG A 162 2.46 1.09 -3.18
CA ARG A 162 2.80 2.51 -3.19
C ARG A 162 1.61 3.31 -2.63
N PRO A 163 1.80 4.09 -1.55
CA PRO A 163 0.71 4.86 -0.96
C PRO A 163 0.55 6.19 -1.70
N ASP A 164 -0.24 6.19 -2.77
CA ASP A 164 -0.38 7.30 -3.72
C ASP A 164 -1.03 8.55 -3.07
N ILE A 165 -2.05 8.37 -2.24
CA ILE A 165 -2.70 9.48 -1.51
C ILE A 165 -1.74 10.07 -0.50
N THR A 166 -1.05 9.20 0.25
CA THR A 166 -0.05 9.61 1.23
C THR A 166 1.01 10.47 0.56
N ILE A 167 1.56 10.04 -0.59
CA ILE A 167 2.55 10.81 -1.35
C ILE A 167 1.98 12.14 -1.84
N THR A 168 0.72 12.17 -2.27
CA THR A 168 0.05 13.40 -2.72
C THR A 168 -0.08 14.40 -1.57
N VAL A 169 -0.49 13.94 -0.39
CA VAL A 169 -0.58 14.79 0.81
C VAL A 169 0.80 15.25 1.26
N MET A 170 1.81 14.39 1.22
CA MET A 170 3.19 14.77 1.51
C MET A 170 3.67 15.89 0.58
N ALA A 171 3.42 15.76 -0.72
CA ALA A 171 3.78 16.78 -1.70
C ALA A 171 3.08 18.12 -1.41
N PHE A 172 1.80 18.08 -1.02
CA PHE A 172 1.07 19.27 -0.60
C PHE A 172 1.66 19.90 0.67
N CYS A 173 1.98 19.12 1.71
CA CYS A 173 2.61 19.62 2.93
C CYS A 173 3.99 20.26 2.64
N VAL A 174 4.79 19.64 1.78
CA VAL A 174 6.10 20.18 1.38
C VAL A 174 5.93 21.49 0.61
N LEU A 175 5.00 21.54 -0.36
CA LEU A 175 4.72 22.77 -1.10
C LEU A 175 4.24 23.90 -0.17
N TYR A 176 3.36 23.58 0.78
CA TYR A 176 2.87 24.56 1.74
C TYR A 176 3.98 25.04 2.68
N ALA A 177 4.87 24.15 3.11
CA ALA A 177 6.06 24.52 3.89
C ALA A 177 7.00 25.45 3.10
N LEU A 178 7.16 25.24 1.79
CA LEU A 178 7.94 26.15 0.93
C LEU A 178 7.31 27.54 0.84
N VAL A 179 5.98 27.62 0.69
CA VAL A 179 5.25 28.90 0.71
C VAL A 179 5.45 29.61 2.05
N ASN A 180 5.31 28.88 3.16
CA ASN A 180 5.55 29.42 4.50
C ASN A 180 6.99 29.92 4.68
N TYR A 181 7.98 29.21 4.14
CA TYR A 181 9.38 29.63 4.20
C TYR A 181 9.61 30.96 3.45
N ILE A 182 8.98 31.15 2.29
CA ILE A 182 9.05 32.42 1.55
C ILE A 182 8.41 33.57 2.35
N ILE A 183 7.24 33.34 2.95
CA ILE A 183 6.56 34.33 3.81
C ILE A 183 7.45 34.67 5.01
N SER A 184 7.98 33.66 5.68
CA SER A 184 8.87 33.80 6.84
C SER A 184 10.11 34.63 6.51
N MET A 185 10.70 34.46 5.32
CA MET A 185 11.84 35.26 4.86
C MET A 185 11.48 36.73 4.65
N ALA A 186 10.26 37.02 4.18
CA ALA A 186 9.77 38.39 4.03
C ALA A 186 9.48 39.08 5.39
N THR A 187 9.15 38.31 6.42
CA THR A 187 8.75 38.80 7.76
C THR A 187 9.81 38.57 8.83
N LYS A 188 11.08 38.39 8.46
CA LYS A 188 12.23 38.18 9.39
C LYS A 188 12.09 36.97 10.34
N GLY A 189 11.32 35.95 9.95
CA GLY A 189 11.26 34.68 10.69
C GLY A 189 10.51 34.70 12.02
N SER A 190 9.64 35.69 12.27
CA SER A 190 8.84 35.73 13.50
C SER A 190 7.77 34.63 13.55
N ILE A 191 7.34 34.26 14.76
CA ILE A 191 6.21 33.32 14.98
C ILE A 191 4.92 33.82 14.31
N ALA A 192 4.75 35.15 14.24
CA ALA A 192 3.64 35.79 13.55
C ALA A 192 3.56 35.41 12.05
N SER A 193 4.68 35.08 11.42
CA SER A 193 4.72 34.60 10.02
C SER A 193 4.01 33.26 9.83
N TRP A 194 4.15 32.34 10.79
CA TRP A 194 3.50 31.03 10.75
C TRP A 194 1.99 31.17 10.92
N ILE A 195 1.58 32.08 11.80
CA ILE A 195 0.16 32.41 12.00
C ILE A 195 -0.40 33.07 10.73
N ALA A 196 0.33 34.01 10.13
CA ALA A 196 -0.06 34.61 8.85
C ALA A 196 -0.20 33.55 7.74
N ALA A 197 0.69 32.55 7.71
CA ALA A 197 0.65 31.46 6.74
C ALA A 197 -0.47 30.45 6.97
N GLY A 198 -1.14 30.46 8.14
CA GLY A 198 -2.30 29.59 8.42
C GLY A 198 -2.13 28.61 9.58
N ALA A 199 -1.15 28.82 10.47
CA ALA A 199 -1.01 28.04 11.71
C ALA A 199 -2.25 28.19 12.59
N TYR A 200 -2.47 27.21 13.46
CA TYR A 200 -3.47 27.31 14.50
C TYR A 200 -2.99 28.34 15.53
N TYR A 201 -3.82 29.33 15.80
CA TYR A 201 -3.67 30.24 16.93
C TYR A 201 -5.04 30.47 17.54
N LYS A 202 -5.21 30.10 18.83
CA LYS A 202 -6.52 30.10 19.50
C LYS A 202 -7.18 31.49 19.44
N MET A 203 -6.39 32.56 19.57
CA MET A 203 -6.88 33.94 19.43
C MET A 203 -7.56 34.17 18.07
N ASN A 204 -6.94 33.79 16.94
CA ASN A 204 -7.58 33.93 15.61
C ASN A 204 -8.86 33.10 15.48
N VAL A 205 -8.86 31.87 16.01
CA VAL A 205 -10.01 30.98 15.90
C VAL A 205 -11.21 31.52 16.70
N VAL A 206 -10.97 31.99 17.92
CA VAL A 206 -12.04 32.47 18.82
C VAL A 206 -12.42 33.92 18.54
N ALA A 207 -11.45 34.83 18.41
CA ALA A 207 -11.69 36.26 18.27
C ALA A 207 -12.08 36.67 16.84
N ALA A 208 -11.44 36.07 15.83
CA ALA A 208 -11.61 36.41 14.42
C ALA A 208 -12.46 35.38 13.65
N HIS A 209 -12.97 34.35 14.32
CA HIS A 209 -13.79 33.27 13.73
C HIS A 209 -13.10 32.53 12.57
N GLU A 210 -11.78 32.41 12.61
CA GLU A 210 -10.97 31.78 11.57
C GLU A 210 -10.95 30.25 11.70
N TYR A 211 -12.13 29.62 11.66
CA TYR A 211 -12.29 28.17 11.83
C TYR A 211 -11.58 27.33 10.76
N TRP A 212 -11.27 27.91 9.61
CA TRP A 212 -10.48 27.25 8.56
C TRP A 212 -9.08 26.84 9.06
N ARG A 213 -8.57 27.50 10.11
CA ARG A 213 -7.30 27.15 10.78
C ARG A 213 -7.31 25.77 11.43
N LEU A 214 -8.49 25.26 11.80
CA LEU A 214 -8.63 23.90 12.35
C LEU A 214 -8.27 22.82 11.33
N LEU A 215 -8.23 23.17 10.04
CA LEU A 215 -7.83 22.28 8.96
C LEU A 215 -6.49 22.67 8.33
N SER A 216 -6.29 23.97 8.00
CA SER A 216 -5.06 24.42 7.34
C SER A 216 -3.80 24.17 8.18
N ALA A 217 -3.91 24.37 9.49
CA ALA A 217 -2.78 24.14 10.42
C ALA A 217 -2.27 22.70 10.33
N GLY A 218 -3.14 21.74 10.00
CA GLY A 218 -2.79 20.34 9.80
C GLY A 218 -1.83 20.08 8.65
N PHE A 219 -1.75 20.97 7.65
CA PHE A 219 -0.86 20.79 6.50
C PHE A 219 0.37 21.71 6.55
N LEU A 220 0.30 22.78 7.34
CA LEU A 220 1.40 23.70 7.56
C LEU A 220 2.49 23.05 8.42
N HIS A 221 3.76 23.23 8.06
CA HIS A 221 4.90 22.85 8.89
C HIS A 221 5.87 24.03 8.95
N ALA A 222 6.10 24.57 10.14
CA ALA A 222 6.98 25.73 10.32
C ALA A 222 8.46 25.34 10.39
N ASP A 223 8.77 24.20 11.02
CA ASP A 223 10.15 23.72 11.17
C ASP A 223 10.49 22.61 10.18
N ILE A 224 11.72 22.66 9.66
CA ILE A 224 12.24 21.63 8.77
C ILE A 224 12.34 20.26 9.45
N ILE A 225 12.73 20.22 10.73
CA ILE A 225 12.83 18.97 11.50
C ILE A 225 11.44 18.35 11.66
N VAL A 226 10.44 19.15 12.04
CA VAL A 226 9.06 18.70 12.20
C VAL A 226 8.49 18.20 10.87
N LEU A 227 8.76 18.91 9.76
CA LEU A 227 8.37 18.46 8.42
C LEU A 227 8.99 17.11 8.08
N LEU A 228 10.31 16.95 8.23
CA LEU A 228 11.00 15.71 7.87
C LEU A 228 10.48 14.50 8.66
N PHE A 229 10.35 14.63 9.99
CA PHE A 229 9.81 13.56 10.82
C PHE A 229 8.34 13.27 10.52
N SER A 230 7.51 14.29 10.27
CA SER A 230 6.10 14.10 9.93
C SER A 230 5.91 13.44 8.57
N MET A 231 6.70 13.80 7.57
CA MET A 231 6.64 13.19 6.24
C MET A 231 7.12 11.73 6.29
N TYR A 232 8.17 11.45 7.07
CA TYR A 232 8.60 10.08 7.33
C TYR A 232 7.52 9.27 8.06
N ALA A 233 6.92 9.83 9.12
CA ALA A 233 5.81 9.23 9.85
C ALA A 233 4.66 8.83 8.93
N LEU A 234 4.19 9.83 8.17
CA LEU A 234 3.05 9.73 7.27
C LEU A 234 3.30 8.69 6.19
N TYR A 235 4.51 8.66 5.61
CA TYR A 235 4.88 7.66 4.63
C TYR A 235 4.86 6.24 5.19
N GLN A 236 5.44 6.03 6.38
CA GLN A 236 5.51 4.70 6.99
C GLN A 236 4.13 4.17 7.36
N ILE A 237 3.29 5.00 8.02
CA ILE A 237 1.95 4.58 8.39
C ILE A 237 1.01 4.50 7.18
N GLY A 238 1.17 5.40 6.21
CA GLY A 238 0.41 5.41 4.95
C GLY A 238 0.66 4.15 4.11
N LYS A 239 1.91 3.68 4.02
CA LYS A 239 2.25 2.41 3.35
C LYS A 239 1.54 1.21 3.99
N LEU A 240 1.33 1.23 5.30
CA LEU A 240 0.63 0.16 6.02
C LEU A 240 -0.89 0.27 5.89
N CYS A 241 -1.43 1.49 5.92
CA CYS A 241 -2.87 1.71 6.09
C CYS A 241 -3.62 2.00 4.79
N GLU A 242 -3.01 2.73 3.85
CA GLU A 242 -3.67 3.10 2.61
C GLU A 242 -4.16 1.88 1.81
N PRO A 243 -3.41 0.75 1.72
CA PRO A 243 -3.90 -0.46 1.06
C PRO A 243 -5.07 -1.16 1.79
N LEU A 244 -5.29 -0.88 3.08
CA LEU A 244 -6.36 -1.48 3.88
C LEU A 244 -7.71 -0.81 3.65
N PHE A 245 -7.71 0.40 3.10
CA PHE A 245 -8.88 1.25 2.99
C PHE A 245 -9.13 1.66 1.54
N THR A 246 -10.38 2.01 1.23
CA THR A 246 -10.65 2.74 -0.02
C THR A 246 -10.08 4.16 0.07
N LYS A 247 -9.82 4.77 -1.09
CA LYS A 247 -9.26 6.13 -1.17
C LYS A 247 -10.02 7.15 -0.31
N GLY A 248 -11.36 7.11 -0.38
CA GLY A 248 -12.22 8.01 0.41
C GLY A 248 -12.19 7.74 1.91
N GLN A 249 -12.07 6.48 2.33
CA GLN A 249 -11.96 6.12 3.75
C GLN A 249 -10.65 6.60 4.36
N TYR A 250 -9.53 6.42 3.64
CA TYR A 250 -8.23 6.90 4.08
C TYR A 250 -8.22 8.43 4.24
N LEU A 251 -8.77 9.16 3.26
CA LEU A 251 -8.90 10.62 3.34
C LEU A 251 -9.84 11.07 4.47
N ALA A 252 -10.96 10.38 4.67
CA ALA A 252 -11.90 10.70 5.75
C ALA A 252 -11.27 10.53 7.14
N VAL A 253 -10.47 9.47 7.33
CA VAL A 253 -9.68 9.27 8.55
C VAL A 253 -8.69 10.42 8.70
N LEU A 254 -7.85 10.68 7.69
CA LEU A 254 -6.79 11.68 7.79
C LEU A 254 -7.34 13.09 8.06
N ILE A 255 -8.25 13.57 7.22
CA ILE A 255 -8.82 14.92 7.30
C ILE A 255 -9.68 15.07 8.56
N GLY A 256 -10.49 14.06 8.88
CA GLY A 256 -11.34 14.10 10.07
C GLY A 256 -10.54 14.03 11.37
N SER A 257 -9.43 13.30 11.41
CA SER A 257 -8.52 13.27 12.56
C SER A 257 -7.73 14.58 12.72
N ILE A 258 -7.34 15.23 11.63
CA ILE A 258 -6.77 16.60 11.68
C ILE A 258 -7.79 17.53 12.33
N PHE A 259 -8.99 17.62 11.75
CA PHE A 259 -10.04 18.52 12.24
C PHE A 259 -10.38 18.26 13.71
N THR A 260 -10.66 17.01 14.06
CA THR A 260 -11.01 16.61 15.43
C THR A 260 -9.86 16.91 16.40
N GLY A 261 -8.61 16.67 16.00
CA GLY A 261 -7.44 17.00 16.81
C GLY A 261 -7.35 18.49 17.13
N TYR A 262 -7.43 19.36 16.14
CA TYR A 262 -7.39 20.81 16.36
C TYR A 262 -8.61 21.33 17.15
N VAL A 263 -9.78 20.70 17.02
CA VAL A 263 -10.95 21.04 17.85
C VAL A 263 -10.73 20.60 19.30
N CYS A 264 -10.16 19.42 19.54
CA CYS A 264 -9.78 19.00 20.90
C CYS A 264 -8.77 19.97 21.54
N MET A 265 -7.82 20.48 20.75
CA MET A 265 -6.90 21.53 21.21
C MET A 265 -7.61 22.83 21.54
N LEU A 266 -8.55 23.27 20.70
CA LEU A 266 -9.36 24.46 20.93
C LEU A 266 -10.10 24.39 22.27
N ILE A 267 -10.65 23.22 22.59
CA ILE A 267 -11.42 22.99 23.82
C ILE A 267 -10.52 22.86 25.05
N GLY A 268 -9.48 22.02 25.00
CA GLY A 268 -8.75 21.62 26.20
C GLY A 268 -7.41 22.32 26.44
N ASN A 269 -6.82 22.98 25.45
CA ASN A 269 -5.58 23.74 25.66
C ASN A 269 -5.88 25.22 25.94
N GLY A 270 -4.97 25.88 26.66
CA GLY A 270 -4.93 27.35 26.76
C GLY A 270 -4.69 28.02 25.41
N ASN A 271 -4.41 29.33 25.42
CA ASN A 271 -4.00 29.99 24.19
C ASN A 271 -2.64 29.42 23.74
N ALA A 272 -2.62 28.81 22.56
CA ALA A 272 -1.48 28.05 22.06
C ALA A 272 -1.39 28.18 20.55
N ILE A 273 -0.18 27.97 20.03
CA ILE A 273 0.12 27.93 18.61
C ILE A 273 0.47 26.50 18.24
N ALA A 274 -0.08 26.01 17.13
CA ALA A 274 0.16 24.66 16.66
C ALA A 274 0.10 24.56 15.14
N TYR A 275 0.79 23.55 14.63
CA TYR A 275 0.85 23.24 13.21
C TYR A 275 1.29 21.79 13.04
N GLY A 276 1.11 21.27 11.84
CA GLY A 276 1.58 19.96 11.43
C GLY A 276 0.49 18.92 11.40
N ILE A 277 0.79 17.85 10.66
CA ILE A 277 -0.16 16.77 10.32
C ILE A 277 -0.24 15.67 11.38
N SER A 278 0.42 15.85 12.52
CA SER A 278 0.58 14.85 13.59
C SER A 278 -0.75 14.27 14.09
N SER A 279 -1.79 15.09 14.26
CA SER A 279 -3.11 14.59 14.66
C SER A 279 -3.74 13.69 13.59
N GLY A 280 -3.47 13.96 12.31
CA GLY A 280 -3.83 13.09 11.20
C GLY A 280 -3.06 11.78 11.19
N ILE A 281 -1.75 11.81 11.46
CA ILE A 281 -0.89 10.62 11.58
C ILE A 281 -1.40 9.72 12.72
N TRP A 282 -1.60 10.28 13.90
CA TRP A 282 -2.17 9.57 15.05
C TRP A 282 -3.56 9.02 14.75
N GLY A 283 -4.35 9.74 13.96
CA GLY A 283 -5.61 9.26 13.40
C GLY A 283 -5.47 8.00 12.54
N ILE A 284 -4.52 8.00 11.60
CA ILE A 284 -4.25 6.83 10.77
C ILE A 284 -3.69 5.68 11.62
N SER A 285 -2.86 5.96 12.63
CA SER A 285 -2.41 4.96 13.60
C SER A 285 -3.58 4.34 14.38
N GLY A 286 -4.53 5.16 14.82
CA GLY A 286 -5.78 4.70 15.44
C GLY A 286 -6.62 3.83 14.48
N ALA A 287 -6.72 4.24 13.22
CA ALA A 287 -7.40 3.46 12.18
C ALA A 287 -6.71 2.10 11.93
N TYR A 288 -5.37 2.07 11.90
CA TYR A 288 -4.59 0.84 11.78
C TYR A 288 -4.92 -0.14 12.90
N ILE A 289 -4.89 0.33 14.15
CA ILE A 289 -5.19 -0.46 15.33
C ILE A 289 -6.61 -1.02 15.25
N ALA A 290 -7.60 -0.17 14.95
CA ALA A 290 -8.99 -0.60 14.78
C ALA A 290 -9.15 -1.66 13.68
N SER A 291 -8.42 -1.53 12.57
CA SER A 291 -8.41 -2.51 11.47
C SER A 291 -7.77 -3.84 11.89
N VAL A 292 -6.66 -3.82 12.65
CA VAL A 292 -6.00 -5.03 13.17
C VAL A 292 -6.93 -5.83 14.09
N PHE A 293 -7.64 -5.16 14.99
CA PHE A 293 -8.66 -5.79 15.82
C PHE A 293 -9.85 -6.27 14.98
N GLY A 294 -10.28 -5.47 14.00
CA GLY A 294 -11.40 -5.79 13.13
C GLY A 294 -11.18 -6.99 12.23
N ASN A 295 -9.96 -7.22 11.75
CA ASN A 295 -9.65 -8.38 10.92
C ASN A 295 -9.15 -9.60 11.72
N GLY A 296 -9.04 -9.48 13.06
CA GLY A 296 -8.56 -10.57 13.92
C GLY A 296 -7.06 -10.86 13.79
N SER A 297 -6.30 -10.02 13.08
CA SER A 297 -4.87 -10.22 12.81
C SER A 297 -3.98 -9.95 14.03
N TYR A 298 -4.55 -9.46 15.13
CA TYR A 298 -3.83 -9.18 16.38
C TYR A 298 -3.17 -10.40 17.02
N HIS A 299 -3.52 -11.64 16.62
CA HIS A 299 -2.84 -12.85 17.09
C HIS A 299 -1.44 -13.04 16.50
N LEU A 300 -1.15 -12.39 15.37
CA LEU A 300 0.13 -12.54 14.67
C LEU A 300 1.23 -11.71 15.37
N PRO A 301 2.33 -12.33 15.85
CA PRO A 301 3.40 -11.61 16.55
C PRO A 301 3.99 -10.45 15.74
N MET A 302 4.14 -10.65 14.42
CA MET A 302 4.65 -9.62 13.50
C MET A 302 3.75 -8.37 13.48
N ILE A 303 2.42 -8.55 13.50
CA ILE A 303 1.46 -7.44 13.51
C ILE A 303 1.51 -6.69 14.84
N ARG A 304 1.62 -7.39 15.97
CA ARG A 304 1.79 -6.77 17.30
C ARG A 304 3.05 -5.91 17.35
N TYR A 305 4.16 -6.43 16.83
CA TYR A 305 5.41 -5.69 16.73
C TYR A 305 5.25 -4.42 15.87
N MET A 306 4.54 -4.50 14.73
CA MET A 306 4.25 -3.33 13.91
C MET A 306 3.40 -2.29 14.64
N VAL A 307 2.34 -2.70 15.34
CA VAL A 307 1.51 -1.79 16.14
C VAL A 307 2.34 -1.10 17.22
N LEU A 308 3.17 -1.85 17.95
CA LEU A 308 4.06 -1.29 18.97
C LEU A 308 5.04 -0.28 18.36
N LYS A 309 5.65 -0.62 17.22
CA LYS A 309 6.57 0.28 16.52
C LYS A 309 5.89 1.59 16.09
N VAL A 310 4.66 1.53 15.60
CA VAL A 310 3.86 2.71 15.24
C VAL A 310 3.60 3.57 16.48
N LEU A 311 3.13 2.98 17.58
CA LEU A 311 2.84 3.71 18.82
C LEU A 311 4.09 4.36 19.41
N LEU A 312 5.22 3.65 19.45
CA LEU A 312 6.49 4.21 19.92
C LEU A 312 6.96 5.39 19.06
N PHE A 313 6.75 5.28 17.75
CA PHE A 313 7.11 6.35 16.83
C PHE A 313 6.18 7.57 16.97
N ASP A 314 4.88 7.36 17.17
CA ASP A 314 3.91 8.43 17.46
C ASP A 314 4.27 9.19 18.75
N ILE A 315 4.66 8.46 19.81
CA ILE A 315 5.16 9.05 21.06
C ILE A 315 6.44 9.85 20.79
N PHE A 316 7.38 9.31 20.02
CA PHE A 316 8.61 10.02 19.68
C PHE A 316 8.34 11.33 18.92
N VAL A 317 7.45 11.31 17.92
CA VAL A 317 7.07 12.51 17.16
C VAL A 317 6.34 13.54 18.04
N TRP A 318 5.54 13.09 18.99
CA TRP A 318 4.88 13.99 19.94
C TRP A 318 5.86 14.75 20.85
N LEU A 319 7.04 14.18 21.16
CA LEU A 319 8.06 14.88 21.93
C LEU A 319 8.71 16.06 21.18
N LEU A 320 8.43 16.23 19.88
CA LEU A 320 8.89 17.38 19.12
C LEU A 320 8.15 18.67 19.54
N PRO A 321 8.80 19.85 19.43
CA PRO A 321 8.18 21.13 19.78
C PRO A 321 6.92 21.42 18.97
N GLY A 322 5.97 22.15 19.55
CA GLY A 322 4.74 22.58 18.86
C GLY A 322 3.65 21.50 18.72
N MET A 323 3.88 20.30 19.28
CA MET A 323 2.94 19.19 19.23
C MET A 323 2.02 19.15 20.46
N SER A 324 0.73 19.00 20.23
CA SER A 324 -0.25 18.84 21.31
C SER A 324 -0.60 17.37 21.54
N PHE A 325 -0.37 16.88 22.76
CA PHE A 325 -0.82 15.55 23.15
C PHE A 325 -2.33 15.39 22.99
N LEU A 326 -3.10 16.39 23.45
CA LEU A 326 -4.56 16.34 23.42
C LEU A 326 -5.10 16.35 21.99
N GLY A 327 -4.50 17.13 21.09
CA GLY A 327 -4.88 17.15 19.68
C GLY A 327 -4.59 15.81 19.00
N ASN A 328 -3.40 15.27 19.25
CA ASN A 328 -2.99 13.98 18.71
C ASN A 328 -3.87 12.83 19.22
N LEU A 329 -4.19 12.82 20.51
CA LEU A 329 -5.10 11.85 21.11
C LEU A 329 -6.51 11.96 20.53
N GLY A 330 -7.04 13.18 20.36
CA GLY A 330 -8.32 13.43 19.71
C GLY A 330 -8.37 12.87 18.28
N GLY A 331 -7.30 13.12 17.51
CA GLY A 331 -7.14 12.56 16.17
C GLY A 331 -7.14 11.03 16.16
N MET A 332 -6.42 10.39 17.09
CA MET A 332 -6.37 8.93 17.25
C MET A 332 -7.74 8.33 17.58
N VAL A 333 -8.45 8.92 18.54
CA VAL A 333 -9.79 8.46 18.95
C VAL A 333 -10.75 8.56 17.78
N PHE A 334 -10.76 9.68 17.06
CA PHE A 334 -11.59 9.83 15.86
C PHE A 334 -11.27 8.76 14.82
N GLY A 335 -9.97 8.56 14.53
CA GLY A 335 -9.50 7.59 13.55
C GLY A 335 -9.90 6.14 13.90
N MET A 336 -9.85 5.78 15.18
CA MET A 336 -10.33 4.48 15.67
C MET A 336 -11.84 4.32 15.44
N VAL A 337 -12.64 5.28 15.90
CA VAL A 337 -14.11 5.18 15.87
C VAL A 337 -14.64 5.21 14.43
N ILE A 338 -14.14 6.13 13.59
CA ILE A 338 -14.57 6.19 12.19
C ILE A 338 -14.19 4.92 11.44
N THR A 339 -13.06 4.29 11.75
CA THR A 339 -12.65 3.04 11.11
C THR A 339 -13.55 1.86 11.50
N MET A 340 -13.94 1.78 12.78
CA MET A 340 -14.93 0.79 13.23
C MET A 340 -16.28 0.93 12.50
N SER A 341 -16.60 2.12 11.97
CA SER A 341 -17.84 2.38 11.22
C SER A 341 -17.87 1.75 9.81
N PHE A 342 -16.73 1.38 9.23
CA PHE A 342 -16.65 0.84 7.88
C PHE A 342 -15.85 -0.46 7.73
N VAL A 343 -15.11 -0.90 8.76
CA VAL A 343 -14.45 -2.22 8.76
C VAL A 343 -15.49 -3.34 8.59
N LYS A 344 -15.27 -4.22 7.61
CA LYS A 344 -16.19 -5.30 7.25
C LYS A 344 -15.85 -6.57 8.03
N ASN A 345 -16.13 -6.59 9.34
CA ASN A 345 -16.09 -7.81 10.14
C ASN A 345 -17.51 -8.39 10.30
N LYS A 346 -17.70 -9.68 9.95
CA LYS A 346 -18.97 -10.42 10.08
C LYS A 346 -19.51 -10.42 11.52
N LYS A 347 -18.64 -10.32 12.53
CA LYS A 347 -18.99 -10.30 13.95
C LYS A 347 -19.40 -8.91 14.47
N TRP A 348 -19.23 -7.84 13.69
CA TRP A 348 -19.37 -6.46 14.15
C TRP A 348 -20.57 -5.65 13.59
N PRO A 349 -21.72 -6.25 13.17
CA PRO A 349 -22.79 -5.46 12.59
C PRO A 349 -23.36 -4.43 13.58
N LYS A 350 -23.54 -4.80 14.86
CA LYS A 350 -24.00 -3.90 15.93
C LYS A 350 -22.95 -2.83 16.28
N LEU A 351 -21.69 -3.25 16.43
CA LEU A 351 -20.58 -2.34 16.72
C LEU A 351 -20.43 -1.26 15.63
N ARG A 352 -20.63 -1.63 14.37
CA ARG A 352 -20.58 -0.69 13.25
C ARG A 352 -21.64 0.40 13.35
N THR A 353 -22.87 0.04 13.72
CA THR A 353 -23.96 0.99 13.92
C THR A 353 -23.67 1.91 15.11
N HIS A 354 -23.20 1.34 16.22
CA HIS A 354 -22.79 2.13 17.39
C HIS A 354 -21.60 3.05 17.08
N ALA A 355 -20.63 2.60 16.29
CA ALA A 355 -19.49 3.40 15.86
C ALA A 355 -19.94 4.59 15.00
N LYS A 356 -20.87 4.38 14.05
CA LYS A 356 -21.45 5.50 13.28
C LYS A 356 -22.13 6.53 14.19
N ALA A 357 -22.97 6.07 15.12
CA ALA A 357 -23.63 6.95 16.09
C ALA A 357 -22.60 7.67 16.97
N ALA A 358 -21.57 6.97 17.46
CA ALA A 358 -20.50 7.54 18.26
C ALA A 358 -19.67 8.57 17.49
N THR A 359 -19.34 8.33 16.21
CA THR A 359 -18.67 9.33 15.36
C THR A 359 -19.52 10.57 15.19
N SER A 360 -20.83 10.43 14.91
CA SER A 360 -21.74 11.56 14.78
C SER A 360 -21.88 12.34 16.10
N LEU A 361 -22.05 11.64 17.22
CA LEU A 361 -22.14 12.25 18.55
C LEU A 361 -20.84 12.96 18.94
N LEU A 362 -19.69 12.35 18.69
CA LEU A 362 -18.38 12.96 18.93
C LEU A 362 -18.20 14.23 18.10
N PHE A 363 -18.55 14.18 16.82
CA PHE A 363 -18.45 15.35 15.94
C PHE A 363 -19.36 16.49 16.43
N VAL A 364 -20.63 16.19 16.73
CA VAL A 364 -21.58 17.18 17.23
C VAL A 364 -21.15 17.76 18.57
N SER A 365 -20.70 16.94 19.52
CA SER A 365 -20.27 17.42 20.84
C SER A 365 -19.05 18.32 20.74
N LEU A 366 -18.07 17.97 19.90
CA LEU A 366 -16.89 18.78 19.65
C LEU A 366 -17.24 20.12 18.98
N CYS A 367 -18.17 20.12 18.02
CA CYS A 367 -18.65 21.37 17.41
C CYS A 367 -19.36 22.26 18.44
N VAL A 368 -20.25 21.72 19.25
CA VAL A 368 -20.97 22.48 20.28
C VAL A 368 -20.01 23.06 21.32
N LEU A 369 -19.07 22.24 21.82
CA LEU A 369 -18.06 22.69 22.78
C LEU A 369 -17.14 23.73 22.16
N GLY A 370 -16.65 23.52 20.94
CA GLY A 370 -15.80 24.49 20.25
C GLY A 370 -16.48 25.83 20.02
N LEU A 371 -17.77 25.84 19.66
CA LEU A 371 -18.58 27.06 19.48
C LEU A 371 -18.95 27.74 20.80
N SER A 372 -18.95 27.00 21.92
CA SER A 372 -19.23 27.57 23.25
C SER A 372 -18.10 28.45 23.79
N ILE A 373 -16.90 28.36 23.20
CA ILE A 373 -15.73 29.14 23.60
C ILE A 373 -15.85 30.54 22.99
N GLN A 374 -16.16 31.52 23.83
CA GLN A 374 -16.34 32.91 23.42
C GLN A 374 -15.20 33.83 23.84
N THR A 375 -14.42 33.39 24.82
CA THR A 375 -13.30 34.16 25.39
C THR A 375 -12.00 33.38 25.25
N VAL A 376 -10.91 34.11 25.09
CA VAL A 376 -9.56 33.57 24.99
C VAL A 376 -8.60 34.53 25.67
N THR A 377 -7.76 33.98 26.54
CA THR A 377 -6.73 34.78 27.20
C THR A 377 -5.58 35.06 26.24
N PRO A 378 -5.09 36.30 26.10
CA PRO A 378 -3.94 36.65 25.27
C PRO A 378 -2.72 35.83 25.67
N LEU A 379 -2.00 35.34 24.66
CA LEU A 379 -0.75 34.64 24.90
C LEU A 379 0.33 35.68 25.22
N GLN A 380 0.55 36.62 24.30
CA GLN A 380 1.45 37.76 24.43
C GLN A 380 0.92 38.92 23.56
N PRO A 381 0.60 40.09 24.14
CA PRO A 381 0.09 41.23 23.38
C PRO A 381 1.04 41.73 22.28
N GLU A 382 2.35 41.61 22.47
CA GLU A 382 3.37 42.00 21.48
C GLU A 382 3.26 41.16 20.20
N MET A 383 3.09 39.85 20.34
CA MET A 383 2.91 38.94 19.21
C MET A 383 1.63 39.26 18.42
N ASP A 384 0.54 39.57 19.12
CA ASP A 384 -0.71 39.98 18.47
C ASP A 384 -0.55 41.26 17.64
N GLN A 385 0.28 42.21 18.12
CA GLN A 385 0.65 43.40 17.36
C GLN A 385 1.54 43.07 16.16
N GLU A 386 2.53 42.19 16.30
CA GLU A 386 3.37 41.74 15.17
C GLU A 386 2.52 41.13 14.05
N ILE A 387 1.52 40.30 14.38
CA ILE A 387 0.60 39.72 13.39
C ILE A 387 -0.15 40.81 12.63
N ILE A 388 -0.66 41.83 13.34
CA ILE A 388 -1.37 42.95 12.71
C ILE A 388 -0.42 43.73 11.79
N GLN A 389 0.82 43.98 12.24
CA GLN A 389 1.83 44.72 11.48
C GLN A 389 2.22 44.03 10.17
N ILE A 390 2.25 42.69 10.12
CA ILE A 390 2.52 41.93 8.88
C ILE A 390 1.57 42.35 7.74
N PHE A 391 0.30 42.59 8.06
CA PHE A 391 -0.71 42.94 7.07
C PHE A 391 -0.92 44.45 6.91
N THR A 392 -0.35 45.26 7.79
CA THR A 392 -0.49 46.72 7.76
C THR A 392 0.34 47.28 6.58
N HIS A 393 -0.19 48.28 5.88
CA HIS A 393 0.43 48.83 4.66
C HIS A 393 0.62 47.83 3.50
N THR A 394 -0.06 46.68 3.54
CA THR A 394 -0.19 45.75 2.41
C THR A 394 -1.58 45.88 1.78
N PRO A 395 -1.85 45.26 0.61
CA PRO A 395 -3.22 45.15 0.09
C PRO A 395 -4.22 44.52 1.07
N MET A 396 -3.75 43.88 2.14
CA MET A 396 -4.55 43.28 3.22
C MET A 396 -4.72 44.19 4.46
N ASP A 397 -4.50 45.50 4.35
CA ASP A 397 -4.67 46.44 5.48
C ASP A 397 -6.07 46.36 6.13
N GLY A 398 -7.11 46.10 5.33
CA GLY A 398 -8.46 45.86 5.84
C GLY A 398 -8.54 44.67 6.80
N TYR A 399 -7.79 43.61 6.53
CA TYR A 399 -7.67 42.44 7.40
C TYR A 399 -6.87 42.76 8.67
N ALA A 400 -5.81 43.57 8.58
CA ALA A 400 -5.07 44.06 9.75
C ALA A 400 -5.99 44.83 10.73
N ARG A 401 -6.84 45.72 10.20
CA ARG A 401 -7.83 46.47 10.99
C ARG A 401 -8.90 45.57 11.61
N TYR A 402 -9.35 44.55 10.87
CA TYR A 402 -10.27 43.54 11.39
C TYR A 402 -9.68 42.78 12.58
N LEU A 403 -8.46 42.23 12.43
CA LEU A 403 -7.77 41.53 13.51
C LEU A 403 -7.59 42.42 14.75
N LYS A 404 -7.15 43.67 14.56
CA LYS A 404 -7.00 44.65 15.64
C LYS A 404 -8.31 44.85 16.41
N SER A 405 -9.43 44.97 15.71
CA SER A 405 -10.75 45.11 16.34
C SER A 405 -11.15 43.87 17.15
N CYS A 406 -10.93 42.67 16.58
CA CYS A 406 -11.22 41.40 17.24
C CYS A 406 -10.38 41.19 18.50
N TYR A 407 -9.06 41.43 18.44
CA TYR A 407 -8.16 41.25 19.58
C TYR A 407 -8.47 42.23 20.71
N ASN A 408 -8.68 43.51 20.38
CA ASN A 408 -9.06 44.53 21.36
C ASN A 408 -10.38 44.19 22.08
N LYS A 409 -11.32 43.51 21.41
CA LYS A 409 -12.55 43.06 22.04
C LYS A 409 -12.27 41.97 23.09
N GLN A 410 -11.37 41.03 22.78
CA GLN A 410 -10.98 39.97 23.73
C GLN A 410 -10.22 40.53 24.93
N TYR A 411 -9.30 41.48 24.71
CA TYR A 411 -8.56 42.15 25.80
C TYR A 411 -9.45 42.93 26.79
N ARG A 412 -10.69 43.27 26.40
CA ARG A 412 -11.66 43.95 27.27
C ARG A 412 -12.55 43.00 28.07
N LEU A 413 -12.54 41.72 27.71
CA LEU A 413 -13.33 40.67 28.37
C LEU A 413 -12.54 39.97 29.49
N GLU A 414 -11.25 40.25 29.58
CA GLU A 414 -10.40 39.99 30.76
C GLU A 414 -10.46 41.16 31.73
#